data_AF-A0AAD8RQH1-F1
#
_entry.id   AF-A0AAD8RQH1-F1
#
_cell.length_a   1.000
_cell.length_b   1.000
_cell.length_c   1.000
_cell.angle_alpha   90.00
_cell.angle_beta   90.00
_cell.angle_gamma   90.00
#
_symmetry.space_group_name_H-M   'P 1'
#
loop_
_entity.id
_entity.type
_entity.pdbx_description
1 polymer ?
#
loop_
_entity_poly.entity_id
_entity_poly.type
_entity_poly.pdbx_seq_one_letter_code
_entity_poly.pdbx_strand_id
1 'polypeptide(L)'
;MYAGDKDVDLVSKDPSIKDMEKLVRKISSLSKKDAVPTSCRVVQYSGTNPLPQPLMKHFINLGTQFIGYRDTVNRLKEDLVVANKRADDLAVKLEKSEEACKKAEKDASSIEDLRKRLHEAETALSDKITQQIAREENIVARLKSQSQRFVRKMSQDFELQKHEDDRLLDALSLLEVHGDEVRRSIFDAQAAFSRLFPYFFPKTEQPNTFAALAKSFVPKEDLGLALRQENLKIGVEGTIALVAESQQSVDWAKFGATMKLKTDKWQALIRAAKPQSKKILAFLGYNPAPSSSSAKPELVFDNYTATPRPSDALHASSYSKKASVDDFTEDSSNANLSQELNDLRQQLQSAKKQSIMIMDRFRKSSEREKAALQEAKEALALRDTAVAEAA
;
A
#
# COMPACT_ATOMS: atom_id res chain seq x y z
N MET A 1 -24.79 99.94 -31.67
CA MET A 1 -23.55 99.79 -30.87
C MET A 1 -23.93 99.15 -29.55
N TYR A 2 -23.73 97.84 -29.43
CA TYR A 2 -23.97 97.08 -28.20
C TYR A 2 -22.60 96.63 -27.69
N ALA A 3 -22.21 97.10 -26.51
CA ALA A 3 -20.91 96.78 -25.90
C ALA A 3 -20.97 95.35 -25.35
N GLY A 4 -20.48 94.38 -26.14
CA GLY A 4 -20.59 92.95 -25.87
C GLY A 4 -19.39 92.28 -25.21
N ASP A 5 -18.40 93.04 -24.73
CA ASP A 5 -17.10 92.46 -24.30
C ASP A 5 -16.78 92.61 -22.81
N LYS A 6 -17.73 93.03 -21.96
CA LYS A 6 -17.46 93.22 -20.51
C LYS A 6 -18.33 92.41 -19.53
N ASP A 7 -19.29 91.62 -20.00
CA ASP A 7 -20.21 90.88 -19.12
C ASP A 7 -19.96 89.37 -19.04
N VAL A 8 -18.85 88.87 -19.62
CA VAL A 8 -18.54 87.43 -19.62
C VAL A 8 -18.08 86.93 -18.23
N ASP A 9 -17.68 87.81 -17.32
CA ASP A 9 -17.17 87.44 -15.99
C ASP A 9 -18.23 87.37 -14.88
N LEU A 10 -19.51 87.66 -15.16
CA LEU A 10 -20.57 87.64 -14.13
C LEU A 10 -21.30 86.29 -13.98
N VAL A 11 -20.99 85.28 -14.79
CA VAL A 11 -21.70 83.98 -14.79
C VAL A 11 -21.04 82.93 -13.88
N SER A 12 -19.93 83.25 -13.20
CA SER A 12 -19.11 82.25 -12.46
C SER A 12 -19.34 82.17 -10.94
N LYS A 13 -20.52 82.53 -10.43
CA LYS A 13 -20.89 82.18 -9.06
C LYS A 13 -22.18 81.38 -9.08
N ASP A 14 -22.10 80.12 -8.66
CA ASP A 14 -23.26 79.26 -8.46
C ASP A 14 -24.31 80.05 -7.65
N PRO A 15 -25.51 80.29 -8.20
CA PRO A 15 -26.53 81.03 -7.49
C PRO A 15 -26.88 80.24 -6.24
N SER A 16 -26.74 80.89 -5.07
CA SER A 16 -27.12 80.32 -3.78
C SER A 16 -28.55 79.77 -3.88
N ILE A 17 -28.81 78.62 -3.25
CA ILE A 17 -30.15 78.00 -3.22
C ILE A 17 -31.22 79.03 -2.79
N LYS A 18 -30.86 79.97 -1.90
CA LYS A 18 -31.72 81.09 -1.49
C LYS A 18 -32.06 82.08 -2.61
N ASP A 19 -31.13 82.35 -3.51
CA ASP A 19 -31.33 83.25 -4.64
C ASP A 19 -32.16 82.58 -5.73
N MET A 20 -32.00 81.27 -5.94
CA MET A 20 -32.88 80.48 -6.80
C MET A 20 -34.31 80.40 -6.25
N GLU A 21 -34.50 80.18 -4.95
CA GLU A 21 -35.82 80.22 -4.33
C GLU A 21 -36.49 81.60 -4.44
N LYS A 22 -35.73 82.69 -4.25
CA LYS A 22 -36.24 84.06 -4.47
C LYS A 22 -36.64 84.29 -5.92
N LEU A 23 -35.85 83.81 -6.88
CA LEU A 23 -36.16 83.93 -8.30
C LEU A 23 -37.42 83.15 -8.65
N VAL A 24 -37.56 81.91 -8.17
CA VAL A 24 -38.75 81.07 -8.38
C VAL A 24 -40.00 81.70 -7.75
N ARG A 25 -39.90 82.28 -6.54
CA ARG A 25 -41.02 83.03 -5.93
C ARG A 25 -41.39 84.26 -6.76
N LYS A 26 -40.40 85.00 -7.25
CA LYS A 26 -40.62 86.21 -8.06
C LYS A 26 -41.28 85.88 -9.40
N ILE A 27 -40.83 84.82 -10.06
CA ILE A 27 -41.44 84.33 -11.31
C ILE A 27 -42.86 83.80 -11.05
N SER A 28 -43.07 83.05 -9.97
CA SER A 28 -44.40 82.55 -9.58
C SER A 28 -45.37 83.65 -9.16
N SER A 29 -44.86 84.80 -8.70
CA SER A 29 -45.68 85.97 -8.33
C SER A 29 -46.08 86.85 -9.50
N LEU A 30 -45.53 86.64 -10.70
CA LEU A 30 -45.93 87.36 -11.91
C LEU A 30 -47.32 86.88 -12.34
N SER A 31 -48.31 87.77 -12.25
CA SER A 31 -49.66 87.47 -12.67
C SER A 31 -49.75 87.54 -14.20
N LYS A 32 -50.69 86.81 -14.82
CA LYS A 32 -50.92 86.84 -16.29
C LYS A 32 -51.24 88.25 -16.85
N LYS A 33 -51.41 89.26 -16.00
CA LYS A 33 -51.77 90.64 -16.36
C LYS A 33 -50.56 91.59 -16.39
N ASP A 34 -49.39 91.16 -15.94
CA ASP A 34 -48.18 91.97 -15.98
C ASP A 34 -47.56 91.93 -17.39
N ALA A 35 -47.51 93.09 -18.06
CA ALA A 35 -46.97 93.21 -19.38
C ALA A 35 -45.47 92.88 -19.36
N VAL A 36 -45.10 91.74 -19.98
CA VAL A 36 -43.70 91.34 -20.14
C VAL A 36 -42.96 92.46 -20.88
N PRO A 37 -41.88 93.03 -20.31
CA PRO A 37 -41.07 94.04 -20.97
C PRO A 37 -40.66 93.54 -22.36
N THR A 38 -40.78 94.39 -23.38
CA THR A 38 -40.44 94.03 -24.77
C THR A 38 -38.99 93.58 -24.93
N SER A 39 -38.09 93.95 -24.01
CA SER A 39 -36.72 93.44 -23.92
C SER A 39 -36.61 91.96 -23.54
N CYS A 40 -37.66 91.36 -22.99
CA CYS A 40 -37.73 89.94 -22.62
C CYS A 40 -38.59 89.11 -23.59
N ARG A 41 -39.08 89.70 -24.70
CA ARG A 41 -39.76 88.92 -25.75
C ARG A 41 -38.73 88.06 -26.48
N VAL A 42 -38.67 86.79 -26.10
CA VAL A 42 -37.95 85.76 -26.85
C VAL A 42 -38.60 85.66 -28.24
N VAL A 43 -37.89 86.12 -29.26
CA VAL A 43 -38.30 85.94 -30.65
C VAL A 43 -38.35 84.44 -30.91
N GLN A 44 -39.51 83.92 -31.34
CA GLN A 44 -39.65 82.51 -31.66
C GLN A 44 -38.62 82.11 -32.72
N TYR A 45 -37.93 80.99 -32.49
CA TYR A 45 -36.97 80.44 -33.44
C TYR A 45 -37.67 80.17 -34.77
N SER A 46 -37.26 80.93 -35.79
CA SER A 46 -37.61 80.75 -37.20
C SER A 46 -36.36 80.27 -37.92
N GLY A 47 -36.52 79.48 -38.99
CA GLY A 47 -35.42 78.97 -39.82
C GLY A 47 -34.51 80.08 -40.42
N THR A 48 -34.90 81.35 -40.31
CA THR A 48 -34.11 82.52 -40.74
C THR A 48 -33.23 83.15 -39.65
N ASN A 49 -33.28 82.69 -38.39
CA ASN A 49 -32.43 83.14 -37.28
C ASN A 49 -31.84 81.92 -36.54
N PRO A 50 -30.73 81.33 -37.02
CA PRO A 50 -30.11 80.18 -36.36
C PRO A 50 -29.59 80.55 -34.96
N LEU A 51 -29.67 79.59 -34.05
CA LEU A 51 -29.01 79.58 -32.73
C LEU A 51 -27.57 80.12 -32.90
N PRO A 52 -27.07 81.04 -32.07
CA PRO A 52 -25.67 81.44 -32.10
C PRO A 52 -24.80 80.17 -32.00
N GLN A 53 -23.88 79.96 -32.95
CA GLN A 53 -23.01 78.78 -32.99
C GLN A 53 -22.35 78.42 -31.64
N PRO A 54 -21.95 79.38 -30.78
CA PRO A 54 -21.38 79.06 -29.46
C PRO A 54 -22.34 78.30 -28.53
N LEU A 55 -23.63 78.62 -28.55
CA LEU A 55 -24.68 77.98 -27.73
C LEU A 55 -24.94 76.54 -28.21
N MET A 56 -25.01 76.32 -29.51
CA MET A 56 -25.21 74.98 -30.08
C MET A 56 -24.06 74.04 -29.72
N LYS A 57 -22.81 74.53 -29.74
CA LYS A 57 -21.63 73.77 -29.31
C LYS A 57 -21.71 73.39 -27.83
N HIS A 58 -22.22 74.27 -26.96
CA HIS A 58 -22.42 73.98 -25.54
C HIS A 58 -23.47 72.88 -25.33
N PHE A 59 -24.60 72.93 -26.03
CA PHE A 59 -25.62 71.89 -25.95
C PHE A 59 -25.13 70.53 -26.44
N ILE A 60 -24.35 70.50 -27.53
CA ILE A 60 -23.74 69.25 -28.03
C ILE A 60 -22.75 68.69 -27.00
N ASN A 61 -21.86 69.53 -26.46
CA ASN A 61 -20.90 69.11 -25.42
C ASN A 61 -21.62 68.58 -24.17
N LEU A 62 -22.65 69.28 -23.71
CA LEU A 62 -23.45 68.87 -22.57
C LEU A 62 -24.16 67.53 -22.85
N GLY A 63 -24.71 67.35 -24.05
CA GLY A 63 -25.31 66.09 -24.50
C GLY A 63 -24.30 64.94 -24.46
N THR A 64 -23.08 65.14 -24.97
CA THR A 64 -22.02 64.12 -24.92
C THR A 64 -21.59 63.79 -23.48
N GLN A 65 -21.54 64.77 -22.58
CA GLN A 65 -21.25 64.55 -21.17
C GLN A 65 -22.36 63.75 -20.48
N PHE A 66 -23.63 64.04 -20.77
CA PHE A 66 -24.77 63.27 -20.24
C PHE A 66 -24.77 61.83 -20.72
N ILE A 67 -24.42 61.56 -21.99
CA ILE A 67 -24.26 60.20 -22.51
C ILE A 67 -23.13 59.48 -21.76
N GLY A 68 -21.98 60.13 -21.60
CA GLY A 68 -20.86 59.57 -20.84
C GLY A 68 -21.23 59.24 -19.38
N TYR A 69 -21.98 60.12 -18.71
CA TYR A 69 -22.47 59.88 -17.35
C TYR A 69 -23.47 58.72 -17.29
N ARG A 70 -24.38 58.61 -18.26
CA ARG A 70 -25.30 57.47 -18.34
C ARG A 70 -24.55 56.14 -18.48
N ASP A 71 -23.53 56.10 -19.31
CA ASP A 71 -22.74 54.89 -19.56
C ASP A 71 -21.88 54.48 -18.35
N THR A 72 -21.37 55.44 -17.58
CA THR A 72 -20.66 55.14 -16.32
C THR A 72 -21.62 54.64 -15.25
N VAL A 73 -22.80 55.25 -15.11
CA VAL A 73 -23.83 54.79 -14.16
C VAL A 73 -24.29 53.37 -14.49
N ASN A 74 -24.49 53.03 -15.76
CA ASN A 74 -24.87 51.68 -16.16
C ASN A 74 -23.77 50.66 -15.84
N ARG A 75 -22.50 50.98 -16.14
CA ARG A 75 -21.36 50.11 -15.78
C ARG A 75 -21.26 49.89 -14.28
N LEU A 76 -21.39 50.95 -13.48
CA LEU A 76 -21.39 50.83 -12.02
C LEU A 76 -22.55 49.97 -11.50
N LYS A 77 -23.70 50.01 -12.15
CA LYS A 77 -24.85 49.16 -11.79
C LYS A 77 -24.59 47.70 -12.10
N GLU A 78 -23.96 47.39 -13.24
CA GLU A 78 -23.54 46.04 -13.60
C GLU A 78 -22.48 45.51 -12.63
N ASP A 79 -21.45 46.32 -12.33
CA ASP A 79 -20.40 45.99 -11.38
C ASP A 79 -20.97 45.72 -9.98
N LEU A 80 -21.97 46.51 -9.54
CA LEU A 80 -22.67 46.29 -8.26
C LEU A 80 -23.42 44.96 -8.22
N VAL A 81 -24.09 44.58 -9.32
CA VAL A 81 -24.79 43.28 -9.41
C VAL A 81 -23.79 42.12 -9.35
N VAL A 82 -22.66 42.25 -10.05
CA VAL A 82 -21.59 41.25 -10.01
C VAL A 82 -20.97 41.16 -8.62
N ALA A 83 -20.73 42.29 -7.96
CA ALA A 83 -20.20 42.33 -6.59
C ALA A 83 -21.14 41.68 -5.58
N ASN A 84 -22.45 41.96 -5.66
CA ASN A 84 -23.45 41.33 -4.80
C ASN A 84 -23.51 39.82 -5.01
N LYS A 85 -23.52 39.36 -6.26
CA LYS A 85 -23.48 37.92 -6.55
C LYS A 85 -22.24 37.24 -5.97
N ARG A 86 -21.08 37.90 -6.07
CA ARG A 86 -19.84 37.40 -5.45
C ARG A 86 -19.93 37.36 -3.92
N ALA A 87 -20.58 38.34 -3.30
CA ALA A 87 -20.80 38.35 -1.86
C ALA A 87 -21.70 37.19 -1.41
N ASP A 88 -22.78 36.91 -2.16
CA ASP A 88 -23.66 35.77 -1.89
C ASP A 88 -22.93 34.43 -2.06
N ASP A 89 -22.15 34.27 -3.13
CA ASP A 89 -21.33 33.07 -3.37
C ASP A 89 -20.30 32.86 -2.26
N LEU A 90 -19.71 33.93 -1.73
CA LEU A 90 -18.78 33.87 -0.60
C LEU A 90 -19.49 33.52 0.71
N ALA A 91 -20.70 34.03 0.95
CA ALA A 91 -21.49 33.68 2.13
C ALA A 91 -21.82 32.17 2.15
N VAL A 92 -22.24 31.60 1.03
CA VAL A 92 -22.51 30.15 0.90
C VAL A 92 -21.24 29.32 1.12
N LYS A 93 -20.10 29.77 0.60
CA LYS A 93 -18.82 29.08 0.83
C LYS A 93 -18.40 29.13 2.30
N LEU A 94 -18.62 30.25 2.97
CA LEU A 94 -18.30 30.43 4.39
C LEU A 94 -19.18 29.52 5.26
N GLU A 95 -20.48 29.47 5.01
CA GLU A 95 -21.42 28.58 5.70
C GLU A 95 -21.01 27.11 5.55
N LYS A 96 -20.73 26.66 4.33
CA LYS A 96 -20.24 25.29 4.08
C LYS A 96 -18.92 24.98 4.80
N SER A 97 -18.02 25.96 4.87
CA SER A 97 -16.75 25.78 5.58
C SER A 97 -16.95 25.68 7.11
N GLU A 98 -17.90 26.43 7.66
CA GLU A 98 -18.23 26.38 9.09
C GLU A 98 -18.87 25.05 9.48
N GLU A 99 -19.78 24.51 8.64
CA GLU A 99 -20.34 23.18 8.83
C GLU A 99 -19.25 22.09 8.78
N ALA A 100 -18.30 22.21 7.86
CA ALA A 100 -17.16 21.29 7.76
C ALA A 100 -16.28 21.36 9.02
N CYS A 101 -16.01 22.57 9.56
CA CYS A 101 -15.28 22.75 10.81
C CYS A 101 -16.01 22.12 12.00
N LYS A 102 -17.32 22.35 12.16
CA LYS A 102 -18.14 21.73 13.23
C LYS A 102 -18.13 20.21 13.16
N LYS A 103 -18.18 19.65 11.95
CA LYS A 103 -18.06 18.20 11.74
C LYS A 103 -16.67 17.70 12.16
N ALA A 104 -15.60 18.39 11.75
CA ALA A 104 -14.23 18.02 12.11
C ALA A 104 -13.98 18.10 13.63
N GLU A 105 -14.54 19.10 14.32
CA GLU A 105 -14.48 19.20 15.79
C GLU A 105 -15.19 18.02 16.47
N LYS A 106 -16.37 17.64 15.98
CA LYS A 106 -17.09 16.48 16.50
C LYS A 106 -16.29 15.18 16.28
N ASP A 107 -15.72 15.01 15.09
CA ASP A 107 -14.90 13.84 14.78
C ASP A 107 -13.63 13.80 15.65
N ALA A 108 -13.01 14.96 15.91
CA ALA A 108 -11.86 15.08 16.82
C ALA A 108 -12.21 14.66 18.25
N SER A 109 -13.37 15.07 18.77
CA SER A 109 -13.83 14.66 20.10
C SER A 109 -14.05 13.15 20.20
N SER A 110 -14.60 12.52 19.15
CA SER A 110 -14.77 11.06 19.08
C SER A 110 -13.43 10.32 19.01
N ILE A 111 -12.42 10.88 18.34
CA ILE A 111 -11.08 10.29 18.26
C ILE A 111 -10.42 10.30 19.65
N GLU A 112 -10.60 11.36 20.42
CA GLU A 112 -10.01 11.45 21.77
C GLU A 112 -10.62 10.43 22.73
N ASP A 113 -11.94 10.20 22.65
CA ASP A 113 -12.61 9.12 23.39
C ASP A 113 -12.06 7.74 23.02
N LEU A 114 -11.80 7.49 21.74
CA LEU A 114 -11.20 6.23 21.28
C LEU A 114 -9.76 6.06 21.78
N ARG A 115 -8.95 7.12 21.78
CA ARG A 115 -7.59 7.11 22.33
C ARG A 115 -7.59 6.79 23.81
N LYS A 116 -8.51 7.37 24.57
CA LYS A 116 -8.67 7.06 26.00
C LYS A 116 -9.00 5.58 26.23
N ARG A 117 -9.96 5.04 25.49
CA ARG A 117 -10.32 3.60 25.57
C ARG A 117 -9.17 2.68 25.17
N LEU A 118 -8.39 3.07 24.16
CA LEU A 118 -7.22 2.31 23.74
C LEU A 118 -6.18 2.27 24.88
N HIS A 119 -5.90 3.42 25.49
CA HIS A 119 -4.96 3.51 26.60
C HIS A 119 -5.42 2.68 27.82
N GLU A 120 -6.71 2.73 28.16
CA GLU A 120 -7.30 1.89 29.22
C GLU A 120 -7.20 0.39 28.90
N ALA A 121 -7.33 0.00 27.63
CA ALA A 121 -7.17 -1.39 27.22
C ALA A 121 -5.70 -1.84 27.27
N GLU A 122 -4.76 -0.97 26.90
CA GLU A 122 -3.31 -1.22 26.96
C GLU A 122 -2.81 -1.39 28.40
N THR A 123 -3.28 -0.56 29.33
CA THR A 123 -2.95 -0.69 30.76
C THR A 123 -3.54 -1.97 31.33
N ALA A 124 -4.81 -2.28 31.05
CA ALA A 124 -5.44 -3.52 31.48
C ALA A 124 -4.74 -4.79 30.92
N LEU A 125 -4.21 -4.73 29.70
CA LEU A 125 -3.43 -5.83 29.12
C LEU A 125 -2.07 -5.97 29.80
N SER A 126 -1.39 -4.86 30.07
CA SER A 126 -0.09 -4.84 30.78
C SER A 126 -0.21 -5.41 32.19
N ASP A 127 -1.30 -5.09 32.90
CA ASP A 127 -1.59 -5.65 34.22
C ASP A 127 -1.80 -7.17 34.16
N LYS A 128 -2.55 -7.65 33.15
CA LYS A 128 -2.75 -9.10 32.94
C LYS A 128 -1.44 -9.83 32.65
N ILE A 129 -0.56 -9.24 31.83
CA ILE A 129 0.76 -9.81 31.54
C ILE A 129 1.59 -9.90 32.83
N THR A 130 1.61 -8.83 33.63
CA THR A 130 2.32 -8.81 34.91
C THR A 130 1.78 -9.87 35.88
N GLN A 131 0.47 -10.02 35.96
CA GLN A 131 -0.16 -11.09 36.76
C GLN A 131 0.20 -12.48 36.25
N GLN A 132 0.29 -12.68 34.93
CA GLN A 132 0.68 -13.96 34.35
C GLN A 132 2.13 -14.30 34.67
N ILE A 133 3.05 -13.33 34.51
CA ILE A 133 4.47 -13.50 34.87
C ILE A 133 4.59 -13.91 36.34
N ALA A 134 3.91 -13.21 37.26
CA ALA A 134 3.93 -13.55 38.67
C ALA A 134 3.40 -14.96 38.97
N ARG A 135 2.38 -15.43 38.23
CA ARG A 135 1.86 -16.80 38.35
C ARG A 135 2.87 -17.83 37.84
N GLU A 136 3.51 -17.57 36.71
CA GLU A 136 4.52 -18.45 36.11
C GLU A 136 5.76 -18.56 37.00
N GLU A 137 6.24 -17.44 37.55
CA GLU A 137 7.35 -17.42 38.51
C GLU A 137 7.06 -18.25 39.76
N ASN A 138 5.83 -18.19 40.28
CA ASN A 138 5.40 -19.02 41.41
C ASN A 138 5.44 -20.52 41.06
N ILE A 139 4.95 -20.90 39.88
CA ILE A 139 5.01 -22.29 39.40
C ILE A 139 6.45 -22.76 39.27
N VAL A 140 7.34 -21.95 38.67
CA VAL A 140 8.76 -22.26 38.53
C VAL A 140 9.42 -22.43 39.89
N ALA A 141 9.15 -21.55 40.85
CA ALA A 141 9.66 -21.65 42.22
C ALA A 141 9.21 -22.95 42.91
N ARG A 142 7.93 -23.33 42.75
CA ARG A 142 7.38 -24.58 43.29
C ARG A 142 8.03 -25.81 42.67
N LEU A 143 8.16 -25.85 41.35
CA LEU A 143 8.81 -26.96 40.63
C LEU A 143 10.28 -27.09 41.02
N LYS A 144 11.00 -25.96 41.14
CA LYS A 144 12.39 -25.94 41.60
C LYS A 144 12.52 -26.52 43.02
N SER A 145 11.63 -26.14 43.93
CA SER A 145 11.61 -26.69 45.30
C SER A 145 11.32 -28.20 45.31
N GLN A 146 10.36 -28.66 44.49
CA GLN A 146 10.05 -30.09 44.37
C GLN A 146 11.22 -30.89 43.79
N SER A 147 11.86 -30.38 42.73
CA SER A 147 13.05 -31.00 42.13
C SER A 147 14.20 -31.09 43.13
N GLN A 148 14.47 -30.03 43.90
CA GLN A 148 15.48 -30.06 44.96
C GLN A 148 15.18 -31.10 46.05
N ARG A 149 13.91 -31.24 46.47
CA ARG A 149 13.51 -32.29 47.42
C ARG A 149 13.72 -33.69 46.85
N PHE A 150 13.40 -33.90 45.58
CA PHE A 150 13.60 -35.17 44.90
C PHE A 150 15.09 -35.53 44.79
N VAL A 151 15.92 -34.59 44.33
CA VAL A 151 17.38 -34.77 44.27
C VAL A 151 17.96 -35.09 45.64
N ARG A 152 17.55 -34.35 46.69
CA ARG A 152 18.03 -34.60 48.05
C ARG A 152 17.65 -35.99 48.57
N LYS A 153 16.44 -36.46 48.26
CA LYS A 153 15.98 -37.80 48.62
C LYS A 153 16.82 -38.87 47.90
N MET A 154 17.00 -38.72 46.58
CA MET A 154 17.83 -39.64 45.80
C MET A 154 19.29 -39.65 46.27
N SER A 155 19.88 -38.50 46.58
CA SER A 155 21.26 -38.45 47.09
C SER A 155 21.43 -39.11 48.46
N GLN A 156 20.37 -39.22 49.28
CA GLN A 156 20.41 -39.96 50.54
C GLN A 156 20.28 -41.47 50.35
N ASP A 157 19.56 -41.91 49.31
CA ASP A 157 19.34 -43.34 49.03
C ASP A 157 20.51 -43.98 48.24
N PHE A 158 21.47 -43.19 47.74
CA PHE A 158 22.63 -43.63 46.94
C PHE A 158 24.00 -43.39 47.61
N GLU A 159 24.11 -43.46 48.94
CA GLU A 159 25.38 -43.85 49.58
C GLU A 159 25.63 -45.35 49.35
N LEU A 160 25.79 -45.75 48.08
CA LEU A 160 26.04 -47.13 47.67
C LEU A 160 27.34 -47.22 46.88
N GLN A 161 28.25 -47.98 47.49
CA GLN A 161 29.32 -48.79 46.90
C GLN A 161 29.57 -48.62 45.40
N LYS A 162 30.80 -48.19 45.07
CA LYS A 162 31.45 -48.40 43.78
C LYS A 162 31.25 -49.86 43.32
N HIS A 163 30.31 -50.08 42.42
CA HIS A 163 30.26 -51.30 41.63
C HIS A 163 30.70 -50.92 40.22
N GLU A 164 31.75 -51.59 39.74
CA GLU A 164 32.50 -51.29 38.52
C GLU A 164 31.75 -51.52 37.19
N ASP A 165 30.43 -51.68 37.22
CA ASP A 165 29.58 -51.94 36.04
C ASP A 165 28.49 -50.85 35.90
N ASP A 166 28.92 -49.60 35.80
CA ASP A 166 28.03 -48.45 35.68
C ASP A 166 27.39 -48.39 34.28
N ARG A 167 26.21 -49.00 34.18
CA ARG A 167 25.28 -48.92 33.04
C ARG A 167 24.99 -47.48 32.56
N LEU A 168 25.23 -46.48 33.42
CA LEU A 168 25.14 -45.06 33.10
C LEU A 168 26.31 -44.56 32.23
N LEU A 169 27.52 -45.08 32.43
CA LEU A 169 28.67 -44.81 31.57
C LEU A 169 28.46 -45.40 30.18
N ASP A 170 27.82 -46.57 30.06
CA ASP A 170 27.42 -47.14 28.78
C ASP A 170 26.40 -46.25 28.05
N ALA A 171 25.41 -45.72 28.76
CA ALA A 171 24.40 -44.83 28.16
C ALA A 171 24.99 -43.49 27.68
N LEU A 172 25.95 -42.93 28.43
CA LEU A 172 26.68 -41.72 28.03
C LEU A 172 27.60 -41.99 26.81
N SER A 173 28.27 -43.13 26.81
CA SER A 173 29.10 -43.56 25.66
C SER A 173 28.25 -43.74 24.40
N LEU A 174 27.05 -44.32 24.53
CA LEU A 174 26.11 -44.47 23.41
C LEU A 174 25.60 -43.12 22.90
N LEU A 175 25.35 -42.17 23.81
CA LEU A 175 24.93 -40.81 23.45
C LEU A 175 26.05 -40.04 22.72
N GLU A 176 27.31 -40.23 23.12
CA GLU A 176 28.47 -39.64 22.47
C GLU A 176 28.64 -40.17 21.03
N VAL A 177 28.52 -41.48 20.84
CA VAL A 177 28.57 -42.12 19.51
C VAL A 177 27.47 -41.59 18.59
N HIS A 178 26.22 -41.50 19.08
CA HIS A 178 25.13 -40.94 18.28
C HIS A 178 25.28 -39.43 18.04
N GLY A 179 25.88 -38.69 18.99
CA GLY A 179 26.22 -37.28 18.81
C GLY A 179 27.21 -37.06 17.66
N ASP A 180 28.20 -37.93 17.51
CA ASP A 180 29.15 -37.89 16.39
C ASP A 180 28.49 -38.19 15.04
N GLU A 181 27.60 -39.18 15.00
CA GLU A 181 26.87 -39.54 13.79
C GLU A 181 25.94 -38.41 13.31
N VAL A 182 25.25 -37.75 14.24
CA VAL A 182 24.43 -36.57 13.94
C VAL A 182 25.29 -35.41 13.43
N ARG A 183 26.46 -35.16 14.04
CA ARG A 183 27.39 -34.11 13.60
C ARG A 183 27.90 -34.37 12.17
N ARG A 184 28.29 -35.60 11.85
CA ARG A 184 28.70 -35.98 10.48
C ARG A 184 27.55 -35.82 9.48
N SER A 185 26.35 -36.27 9.84
CA SER A 185 25.17 -36.15 8.97
C SER A 185 24.82 -34.69 8.65
N ILE A 186 24.95 -33.77 9.63
CA ILE A 186 24.74 -32.33 9.41
C ILE A 186 25.81 -31.76 8.47
N PHE A 187 27.06 -32.18 8.62
CA PHE A 187 28.17 -31.76 7.76
C PHE A 187 27.97 -32.22 6.30
N ASP A 188 27.58 -33.48 6.11
CA ASP A 188 27.29 -34.03 4.78
C ASP A 188 26.09 -33.34 4.13
N ALA A 189 25.04 -33.06 4.90
CA ALA A 189 23.89 -32.29 4.44
C ALA A 189 24.30 -30.87 4.02
N GLN A 190 25.14 -30.19 4.81
CA GLN A 190 25.65 -28.87 4.47
C GLN A 190 26.45 -28.90 3.17
N ALA A 191 27.32 -29.90 2.97
CA ALA A 191 28.08 -30.07 1.74
C ALA A 191 27.18 -30.30 0.52
N ALA A 192 26.14 -31.14 0.66
CA ALA A 192 25.17 -31.40 -0.39
C ALA A 192 24.39 -30.13 -0.77
N PHE A 193 23.86 -29.39 0.22
CA PHE A 193 23.15 -28.13 -0.03
C PHE A 193 24.06 -27.07 -0.64
N SER A 194 25.32 -26.98 -0.22
CA SER A 194 26.30 -26.05 -0.78
C SER A 194 26.56 -26.33 -2.26
N ARG A 195 26.64 -27.61 -2.64
CA ARG A 195 26.79 -28.02 -4.04
C ARG A 195 25.54 -27.70 -4.87
N LEU A 196 24.35 -27.84 -4.29
CA LEU A 196 23.09 -27.57 -4.98
C LEU A 196 22.76 -26.08 -5.07
N PHE A 197 23.23 -25.26 -4.12
CA PHE A 197 22.83 -23.86 -4.00
C PHE A 197 23.03 -23.01 -5.27
N PRO A 198 24.18 -23.06 -5.98
CA PRO A 198 24.38 -22.28 -7.20
C PRO A 198 23.41 -22.62 -8.33
N TYR A 199 22.87 -23.85 -8.35
CA TYR A 199 21.92 -24.30 -9.36
C TYR A 199 20.51 -23.75 -9.14
N PHE A 200 20.08 -23.62 -7.88
CA PHE A 200 18.75 -23.12 -7.54
C PHE A 200 18.70 -21.60 -7.34
N PHE A 201 19.81 -20.98 -6.97
CA PHE A 201 19.88 -19.55 -6.64
C PHE A 201 21.02 -18.86 -7.41
N PRO A 202 20.97 -18.81 -8.75
CA PRO A 202 21.98 -18.12 -9.53
C PRO A 202 22.00 -16.64 -9.13
N LYS A 203 23.20 -16.10 -8.86
CA LYS A 203 23.49 -14.70 -8.45
C LYS A 203 23.24 -14.34 -6.99
N THR A 204 22.83 -15.29 -6.15
CA THR A 204 22.73 -15.07 -4.71
C THR A 204 24.01 -15.54 -4.02
N GLU A 205 24.53 -14.77 -3.06
CA GLU A 205 25.65 -15.24 -2.24
C GLU A 205 25.21 -16.38 -1.34
N GLN A 206 26.05 -17.42 -1.23
CA GLN A 206 25.75 -18.58 -0.41
C GLN A 206 25.78 -18.20 1.08
N PRO A 207 24.76 -18.56 1.87
CA PRO A 207 24.77 -18.29 3.31
C PRO A 207 25.87 -19.06 4.05
N ASN A 208 26.54 -18.39 4.99
CA ASN A 208 27.65 -18.95 5.77
C ASN A 208 27.22 -19.89 6.91
N THR A 209 25.91 -20.00 7.18
CA THR A 209 25.38 -20.86 8.26
C THR A 209 24.42 -21.92 7.72
N PHE A 210 24.49 -23.14 8.26
CA PHE A 210 23.62 -24.25 7.83
C PHE A 210 22.13 -23.90 7.96
N ALA A 211 21.72 -23.23 9.04
CA ALA A 211 20.32 -22.84 9.23
C ALA A 211 19.83 -21.87 8.15
N ALA A 212 20.64 -20.90 7.73
CA ALA A 212 20.30 -19.97 6.66
C ALA A 212 20.30 -20.67 5.29
N LEU A 213 21.28 -21.55 5.05
CA LEU A 213 21.36 -22.38 3.86
C LEU A 213 20.13 -23.29 3.74
N ALA A 214 19.81 -24.06 4.77
CA ALA A 214 18.63 -24.93 4.79
C ALA A 214 17.33 -24.12 4.60
N LYS A 215 17.21 -22.94 5.22
CA LYS A 215 16.04 -22.07 5.08
C LYS A 215 15.86 -21.52 3.66
N SER A 216 16.94 -21.38 2.88
CA SER A 216 16.82 -21.03 1.46
C SER A 216 16.13 -22.12 0.64
N PHE A 217 16.28 -23.40 1.04
CA PHE A 217 15.60 -24.54 0.44
C PHE A 217 14.21 -24.84 1.03
N VAL A 218 13.82 -24.19 2.13
CA VAL A 218 12.47 -24.30 2.69
C VAL A 218 11.57 -23.30 1.94
N PRO A 219 10.68 -23.76 1.05
CA PRO A 219 9.96 -22.86 0.16
C PRO A 219 8.99 -21.95 0.94
N LYS A 220 9.00 -20.65 0.60
CA LYS A 220 7.79 -19.81 0.69
C LYS A 220 6.86 -20.05 -0.51
N GLU A 221 7.43 -20.47 -1.64
CA GLU A 221 6.79 -20.84 -2.90
C GLU A 221 7.50 -22.10 -3.43
N ASP A 222 6.76 -23.05 -4.00
CA ASP A 222 7.29 -24.35 -4.44
C ASP A 222 8.40 -24.16 -5.51
N LEU A 223 9.67 -24.15 -5.07
CA LEU A 223 10.83 -24.03 -5.95
C LEU A 223 10.87 -25.14 -7.02
N GLY A 224 10.34 -26.33 -6.69
CA GLY A 224 10.20 -27.41 -7.64
C GLY A 224 9.16 -27.10 -8.72
N LEU A 225 8.10 -26.38 -8.39
CA LEU A 225 7.13 -25.86 -9.36
C LEU A 225 7.76 -24.79 -10.26
N ALA A 226 8.51 -23.83 -9.70
CA ALA A 226 9.18 -22.78 -10.46
C ALA A 226 10.19 -23.37 -11.46
N LEU A 227 11.02 -24.31 -11.02
CA LEU A 227 12.00 -25.00 -11.87
C LEU A 227 11.31 -25.85 -12.96
N ARG A 228 10.23 -26.57 -12.62
CA ARG A 228 9.43 -27.33 -13.59
C ARG A 228 8.79 -26.41 -14.62
N GLN A 229 8.29 -25.26 -14.21
CA GLN A 229 7.68 -24.28 -15.10
C GLN A 229 8.70 -23.60 -16.03
N GLU A 230 9.90 -23.29 -15.52
CA GLU A 230 10.98 -22.73 -16.34
C GLU A 230 11.51 -23.76 -17.35
N ASN A 231 11.73 -25.01 -16.92
CA ASN A 231 12.11 -26.10 -17.81
C ASN A 231 11.02 -26.40 -18.85
N LEU A 232 9.74 -26.32 -18.47
CA LEU A 232 8.61 -26.46 -19.39
C LEU A 232 8.62 -25.33 -20.45
N LYS A 233 8.88 -24.09 -20.03
CA LYS A 233 9.03 -22.96 -20.95
C LYS A 233 10.18 -23.15 -21.92
N ILE A 234 11.35 -23.57 -21.44
CA ILE A 234 12.52 -23.85 -22.29
C ILE A 234 12.22 -24.99 -23.27
N GLY A 235 11.58 -26.07 -22.82
CA GLY A 235 11.18 -27.19 -23.66
C GLY A 235 10.18 -26.79 -24.75
N VAL A 236 9.16 -26.00 -24.40
CA VAL A 236 8.17 -25.48 -25.36
C VAL A 236 8.83 -24.54 -26.37
N GLU A 237 9.67 -23.61 -25.92
CA GLU A 237 10.41 -22.69 -26.80
C GLU A 237 11.35 -23.43 -27.76
N GLY A 238 12.09 -24.44 -27.27
CA GLY A 238 12.97 -25.27 -28.08
C GLY A 238 12.21 -26.13 -29.10
N THR A 239 11.05 -26.65 -28.72
CA THR A 239 10.19 -27.43 -29.60
C THR A 239 9.63 -26.56 -30.73
N ILE A 240 9.11 -25.37 -30.43
CA ILE A 240 8.62 -24.42 -31.43
C ILE A 240 9.77 -24.00 -32.37
N ALA A 241 10.96 -23.73 -31.84
CA ALA A 241 12.15 -23.40 -32.60
C ALA A 241 12.50 -24.49 -33.63
N LEU A 242 12.47 -25.76 -33.23
CA LEU A 242 12.79 -26.90 -34.09
C LEU A 242 11.68 -27.18 -35.12
N VAL A 243 10.41 -27.03 -34.74
CA VAL A 243 9.27 -27.15 -35.66
C VAL A 243 9.31 -26.04 -36.72
N ALA A 244 9.65 -24.81 -36.32
CA ALA A 244 9.77 -23.69 -37.24
C ALA A 244 10.93 -23.85 -38.24
N GLU A 245 12.03 -24.48 -37.82
CA GLU A 245 13.17 -24.76 -38.68
C GLU A 245 12.91 -25.89 -39.68
N SER A 246 12.22 -26.95 -39.25
CA SER A 246 12.11 -28.18 -40.06
C SER A 246 11.09 -28.09 -41.20
N GLN A 247 10.12 -27.17 -41.15
CA GLN A 247 9.00 -27.04 -42.11
C GLN A 247 8.27 -28.37 -42.45
N GLN A 248 8.48 -29.43 -41.66
CA GLN A 248 8.00 -30.79 -41.90
C GLN A 248 7.24 -31.31 -40.68
N SER A 249 6.32 -32.25 -40.90
CA SER A 249 5.62 -32.97 -39.83
C SER A 249 6.63 -33.66 -38.92
N VAL A 250 6.66 -33.26 -37.65
CA VAL A 250 7.67 -33.75 -36.69
C VAL A 250 7.39 -35.19 -36.29
N ASP A 251 8.34 -36.06 -36.62
CA ASP A 251 8.42 -37.44 -36.11
C ASP A 251 9.14 -37.42 -34.75
N TRP A 252 8.35 -37.44 -33.68
CA TRP A 252 8.82 -37.36 -32.29
C TRP A 252 9.75 -38.51 -31.89
N ALA A 253 9.75 -39.63 -32.63
CA ALA A 253 10.60 -40.78 -32.34
C ALA A 253 12.08 -40.55 -32.71
N LYS A 254 12.39 -39.63 -33.63
CA LYS A 254 13.76 -39.31 -34.05
C LYS A 254 14.42 -38.16 -33.26
N PHE A 255 13.67 -37.53 -32.36
CA PHE A 255 14.05 -36.26 -31.71
C PHE A 255 15.14 -36.38 -30.63
N GLY A 256 15.54 -37.61 -30.26
CA GLY A 256 16.62 -37.86 -29.29
C GLY A 256 18.04 -37.81 -29.87
N ALA A 257 18.20 -37.75 -31.21
CA ALA A 257 19.51 -37.63 -31.83
C ALA A 257 19.91 -36.16 -31.92
N THR A 258 20.80 -35.72 -31.02
CA THR A 258 21.33 -34.36 -30.92
C THR A 258 22.09 -33.97 -32.19
N MET A 259 21.38 -33.40 -33.16
CA MET A 259 22.03 -32.64 -34.23
C MET A 259 22.75 -31.46 -33.58
N LYS A 260 24.07 -31.37 -33.77
CA LYS A 260 24.91 -30.25 -33.32
C LYS A 260 24.52 -28.99 -34.10
N LEU A 261 23.42 -28.34 -33.70
CA LEU A 261 23.07 -27.02 -34.19
C LEU A 261 24.10 -26.00 -33.68
N LYS A 262 24.57 -25.12 -34.56
CA LYS A 262 25.44 -24.00 -34.16
C LYS A 262 24.68 -23.09 -33.20
N THR A 263 25.32 -22.69 -32.10
CA THR A 263 24.72 -21.91 -30.99
C THR A 263 23.99 -20.65 -31.47
N ASP A 264 24.55 -19.93 -32.45
CA ASP A 264 23.95 -18.70 -33.00
C ASP A 264 22.61 -18.97 -33.69
N LYS A 265 22.53 -20.11 -34.40
CA LYS A 265 21.31 -20.53 -35.10
C LYS A 265 20.23 -20.95 -34.10
N TRP A 266 20.61 -21.67 -33.05
CA TRP A 266 19.71 -22.02 -31.94
C TRP A 266 19.13 -20.79 -31.25
N GLN A 267 19.97 -19.81 -30.92
CA GLN A 267 19.52 -18.56 -30.31
C GLN A 267 18.57 -17.77 -31.22
N ALA A 268 18.81 -17.73 -32.53
CA ALA A 268 17.92 -17.08 -33.48
C ALA A 268 16.53 -17.75 -33.52
N LEU A 269 16.48 -19.09 -33.50
CA LEU A 269 15.23 -19.84 -33.50
C LEU A 269 14.45 -19.67 -32.20
N ILE A 270 15.11 -19.68 -31.03
CA ILE A 270 14.46 -19.36 -29.75
C ILE A 270 13.85 -17.95 -29.78
N ARG A 271 14.57 -16.95 -30.32
CA ARG A 271 14.04 -15.58 -30.44
C ARG A 271 12.79 -15.52 -31.32
N ALA A 272 12.75 -16.28 -32.41
CA ALA A 272 11.59 -16.39 -33.29
C ALA A 272 10.40 -17.14 -32.64
N ALA A 273 10.68 -18.10 -31.74
CA ALA A 273 9.67 -18.91 -31.05
C ALA A 273 8.98 -18.20 -29.87
N LYS A 274 9.67 -17.25 -29.21
CA LYS A 274 9.17 -16.51 -28.02
C LYS A 274 7.76 -15.91 -28.13
N PRO A 275 7.34 -15.31 -29.26
CA PRO A 275 5.98 -14.78 -29.38
C PRO A 275 4.89 -15.87 -29.33
N GLN A 276 5.20 -17.08 -29.79
CA GLN A 276 4.26 -18.20 -29.85
C GLN A 276 4.27 -19.03 -28.56
N SER A 277 5.41 -19.11 -27.85
CA SER A 277 5.51 -19.82 -26.58
C SER A 277 4.55 -19.28 -25.52
N LYS A 278 4.32 -17.96 -25.51
CA LYS A 278 3.37 -17.32 -24.58
C LYS A 278 1.95 -17.88 -24.69
N LYS A 279 1.47 -18.20 -25.90
CA LYS A 279 0.13 -18.75 -26.13
C LYS A 279 0.01 -20.20 -25.66
N ILE A 280 1.03 -21.01 -25.95
CA ILE A 280 1.08 -22.42 -25.55
C ILE A 280 1.22 -22.54 -24.03
N LEU A 281 2.05 -21.70 -23.40
CA LEU A 281 2.23 -21.68 -21.96
C LEU A 281 0.95 -21.23 -21.24
N ALA A 282 0.25 -20.22 -21.75
CA ALA A 282 -1.05 -19.83 -21.21
C ALA A 282 -2.09 -20.96 -21.32
N PHE A 283 -2.09 -21.71 -22.43
CA PHE A 283 -2.96 -22.88 -22.60
C PHE A 283 -2.64 -24.01 -21.61
N LEU A 284 -1.37 -24.20 -21.24
CA LEU A 284 -0.93 -25.16 -20.24
C LEU A 284 -1.13 -24.68 -18.79
N GLY A 285 -1.81 -23.55 -18.57
CA GLY A 285 -2.08 -22.99 -17.24
C GLY A 285 -0.88 -22.30 -16.58
N TYR A 286 0.15 -21.94 -17.36
CA TYR A 286 1.28 -21.16 -16.86
C TYR A 286 0.88 -19.68 -16.71
N ASN A 287 0.72 -19.23 -15.46
CA ASN A 287 0.56 -17.82 -15.11
C ASN A 287 1.92 -17.26 -14.67
N PRO A 288 2.66 -16.55 -15.53
CA PRO A 288 3.91 -15.93 -15.11
C PRO A 288 3.61 -14.90 -14.02
N ALA A 289 4.26 -15.03 -12.86
CA ALA A 289 4.28 -13.94 -11.89
C ALA A 289 4.76 -12.65 -12.59
N PRO A 290 4.15 -11.48 -12.31
CA PRO A 290 4.52 -10.23 -12.94
C PRO A 290 6.01 -9.94 -12.68
N SER A 291 6.85 -10.20 -13.68
CA SER A 291 8.29 -9.95 -13.58
C SER A 291 8.52 -8.45 -13.60
N SER A 292 9.21 -7.96 -12.56
CA SER A 292 9.82 -6.64 -12.56
C SER A 292 10.87 -6.56 -13.67
N SER A 293 10.79 -5.50 -14.45
CA SER A 293 11.53 -5.29 -15.69
C SER A 293 13.04 -5.06 -15.47
N SER A 294 13.82 -5.58 -16.43
CA SER A 294 15.17 -5.16 -16.86
C SER A 294 16.40 -5.74 -16.15
N ALA A 295 16.90 -6.86 -16.69
CA ALA A 295 18.33 -7.09 -16.95
C ALA A 295 18.50 -8.26 -17.93
N LYS A 296 19.21 -8.04 -19.05
CA LYS A 296 19.61 -9.09 -20.03
C LYS A 296 20.42 -10.19 -19.33
N PRO A 297 20.08 -11.49 -19.48
CA PRO A 297 21.00 -12.55 -19.12
C PRO A 297 21.87 -12.95 -20.33
N GLU A 298 23.18 -12.88 -20.13
CA GLU A 298 24.19 -13.50 -20.98
C GLU A 298 24.39 -14.93 -20.47
N LEU A 299 24.07 -15.93 -21.31
CA LEU A 299 24.15 -17.35 -20.98
C LEU A 299 25.50 -17.90 -21.48
N VAL A 300 26.43 -18.13 -20.56
CA VAL A 300 27.65 -18.91 -20.79
C VAL A 300 27.32 -20.38 -20.54
N PHE A 301 27.39 -21.20 -21.58
CA PHE A 301 27.32 -22.66 -21.47
C PHE A 301 28.74 -23.21 -21.65
N ASP A 302 29.39 -23.59 -20.55
CA ASP A 302 30.60 -24.40 -20.60
C ASP A 302 30.26 -25.88 -20.36
N ASN A 303 30.83 -26.71 -21.23
CA ASN A 303 30.63 -28.15 -21.34
C ASN A 303 31.05 -28.91 -20.07
N TYR A 304 30.18 -29.81 -19.59
CA TYR A 304 30.63 -31.01 -18.87
C TYR A 304 29.90 -32.26 -19.36
N THR A 305 30.68 -33.11 -20.03
CA THR A 305 30.35 -34.51 -20.34
C THR A 305 31.16 -35.37 -19.39
N ALA A 306 30.52 -36.06 -18.46
CA ALA A 306 31.12 -37.22 -17.78
C ALA A 306 29.99 -38.17 -17.35
N THR A 307 29.99 -39.35 -17.96
CA THR A 307 29.08 -40.48 -17.73
C THR A 307 29.29 -41.13 -16.35
N PRO A 308 28.25 -41.73 -15.76
CA PRO A 308 28.32 -42.36 -14.44
C PRO A 308 28.86 -43.80 -14.50
N ARG A 309 29.54 -44.21 -13.42
CA ARG A 309 29.98 -45.58 -13.15
C ARG A 309 28.94 -46.24 -12.21
N PRO A 310 28.39 -47.43 -12.52
CA PRO A 310 27.48 -48.13 -11.63
C PRO A 310 28.29 -48.95 -10.62
N SER A 311 27.86 -48.95 -9.36
CA SER A 311 28.38 -49.84 -8.32
C SER A 311 27.23 -50.59 -7.66
N ASP A 312 27.52 -51.86 -7.42
CA ASP A 312 26.61 -52.96 -7.19
C ASP A 312 25.91 -52.99 -5.83
N ALA A 313 24.85 -53.78 -5.83
CA ALA A 313 24.01 -54.19 -4.71
C ALA A 313 24.77 -54.78 -3.51
N LEU A 314 24.22 -54.61 -2.30
CA LEU A 314 24.19 -55.67 -1.29
C LEU A 314 22.91 -55.62 -0.45
N HIS A 315 22.26 -56.79 -0.37
CA HIS A 315 21.20 -57.14 0.56
C HIS A 315 21.79 -57.39 1.96
N ALA A 316 21.10 -56.92 3.01
CA ALA A 316 21.28 -57.44 4.37
C ALA A 316 19.91 -57.74 4.99
N SER A 317 19.60 -59.04 5.00
CA SER A 317 18.57 -59.67 5.81
C SER A 317 19.09 -59.82 7.23
N SER A 318 18.30 -59.44 8.23
CA SER A 318 18.56 -59.81 9.62
C SER A 318 17.31 -60.35 10.29
N TYR A 319 17.36 -61.64 10.57
CA TYR A 319 16.45 -62.41 11.39
C TYR A 319 16.48 -61.91 12.83
N SER A 320 15.31 -61.58 13.40
CA SER A 320 15.14 -61.39 14.84
C SER A 320 14.45 -62.61 15.45
N LYS A 321 15.14 -63.18 16.44
CA LYS A 321 14.89 -64.46 17.11
C LYS A 321 13.86 -64.26 18.22
N LYS A 322 12.75 -65.00 18.16
CA LYS A 322 11.77 -65.12 19.25
C LYS A 322 12.45 -65.70 20.50
N ALA A 323 12.30 -65.02 21.63
CA ALA A 323 12.47 -65.59 22.96
C ALA A 323 11.12 -65.59 23.67
N SER A 324 10.86 -66.72 24.31
CA SER A 324 9.62 -67.16 24.94
C SER A 324 9.43 -66.61 26.35
N VAL A 325 8.18 -66.27 26.63
CA VAL A 325 7.38 -66.69 27.80
C VAL A 325 8.09 -66.59 29.16
N ASP A 326 7.71 -65.56 29.92
CA ASP A 326 7.57 -65.72 31.36
C ASP A 326 6.33 -64.96 31.87
N ASP A 327 5.64 -65.66 32.76
CA ASP A 327 4.30 -65.47 33.28
C ASP A 327 4.30 -64.36 34.34
N PHE A 328 3.64 -63.24 34.06
CA PHE A 328 3.36 -62.21 35.07
C PHE A 328 1.88 -61.83 34.98
N THR A 329 1.14 -62.22 36.01
CA THR A 329 -0.24 -61.86 36.30
C THR A 329 -0.46 -60.35 36.18
N GLU A 330 -1.16 -59.95 35.12
CA GLU A 330 -1.57 -58.57 34.86
C GLU A 330 -2.67 -58.14 35.85
N ASP A 331 -2.28 -57.32 36.81
CA ASP A 331 -3.24 -56.56 37.62
C ASP A 331 -3.97 -55.53 36.75
N SER A 332 -5.30 -55.62 36.80
CA SER A 332 -6.36 -54.95 36.03
C SER A 332 -6.45 -53.41 36.16
N SER A 333 -5.31 -52.69 36.26
CA SER A 333 -5.27 -51.22 36.42
C SER A 333 -4.78 -50.43 35.19
N ASN A 334 -4.20 -51.10 34.18
CA ASN A 334 -3.59 -50.43 33.02
C ASN A 334 -4.58 -49.86 31.97
N ALA A 335 -5.85 -50.27 31.99
CA ALA A 335 -6.83 -49.80 31.01
C ALA A 335 -7.13 -48.29 31.14
N ASN A 336 -7.11 -47.75 32.36
CA ASN A 336 -7.40 -46.33 32.61
C ASN A 336 -6.27 -45.40 32.15
N LEU A 337 -5.00 -45.82 32.28
CA LEU A 337 -3.84 -45.02 31.85
C LEU A 337 -3.79 -44.82 30.33
N SER A 338 -4.19 -45.83 29.56
CA SER A 338 -4.26 -45.74 28.09
C SER A 338 -5.34 -44.74 27.64
N GLN A 339 -6.47 -44.70 28.35
CA GLN A 339 -7.57 -43.78 28.08
C GLN A 339 -7.14 -42.33 28.36
N GLU A 340 -6.56 -42.05 29.53
CA GLU A 340 -6.08 -40.71 29.89
C GLU A 340 -5.02 -40.17 28.93
N LEU A 341 -4.11 -41.04 28.46
CA LEU A 341 -3.06 -40.65 27.52
C LEU A 341 -3.64 -40.30 26.13
N ASN A 342 -4.68 -41.02 25.69
CA ASN A 342 -5.40 -40.68 24.46
C ASN A 342 -6.18 -39.38 24.58
N ASP A 343 -6.86 -39.15 25.71
CA ASP A 343 -7.59 -37.91 25.99
C ASP A 343 -6.65 -36.71 26.00
N LEU A 344 -5.48 -36.82 26.64
CA LEU A 344 -4.45 -35.78 26.64
C LEU A 344 -3.92 -35.50 25.23
N ARG A 345 -3.71 -36.55 24.42
CA ARG A 345 -3.27 -36.42 23.02
C ARG A 345 -4.32 -35.69 22.18
N GLN A 346 -5.59 -35.98 22.40
CA GLN A 346 -6.70 -35.33 21.71
C GLN A 346 -6.85 -33.87 22.14
N GLN A 347 -6.68 -33.57 23.43
CA GLN A 347 -6.67 -32.21 23.97
C GLN A 347 -5.50 -31.39 23.39
N LEU A 348 -4.30 -31.96 23.29
CA LEU A 348 -3.14 -31.32 22.70
C LEU A 348 -3.34 -31.01 21.21
N GLN A 349 -3.94 -31.94 20.45
CA GLN A 349 -4.28 -31.72 19.04
C GLN A 349 -5.36 -30.64 18.88
N SER A 350 -6.36 -30.60 19.76
CA SER A 350 -7.39 -29.56 19.78
C SER A 350 -6.77 -28.18 20.06
N ALA A 351 -5.93 -28.07 21.09
CA ALA A 351 -5.23 -26.84 21.43
C ALA A 351 -4.32 -26.36 20.29
N LYS A 352 -3.61 -27.29 19.63
CA LYS A 352 -2.80 -27.00 18.43
C LYS A 352 -3.64 -26.42 17.29
N LYS A 353 -4.80 -27.01 17.00
CA LYS A 353 -5.74 -26.49 15.97
C LYS A 353 -6.25 -25.09 16.33
N GLN A 354 -6.61 -24.87 17.59
CA GLN A 354 -7.08 -23.57 18.06
C GLN A 354 -6.00 -22.49 17.95
N SER A 355 -4.75 -22.82 18.34
CA SER A 355 -3.60 -21.92 18.19
C SER A 355 -3.33 -21.55 16.73
N ILE A 356 -3.37 -22.52 15.81
CA ILE A 356 -3.21 -22.27 14.37
C ILE A 356 -4.31 -21.33 13.86
N MET A 357 -5.56 -21.56 14.25
CA MET A 357 -6.69 -20.73 13.84
C MET A 357 -6.57 -19.28 14.36
N ILE A 358 -6.09 -19.10 15.59
CA ILE A 358 -5.81 -17.77 16.18
C ILE A 358 -4.70 -17.07 15.39
N MET A 359 -3.58 -17.75 15.12
CA MET A 359 -2.47 -17.19 14.35
C MET A 359 -2.89 -16.78 12.94
N ASP A 360 -3.73 -17.59 12.28
CA ASP A 360 -4.24 -17.29 10.94
C ASP A 360 -5.17 -16.06 10.94
N ARG A 361 -5.97 -15.88 12.00
CA ARG A 361 -6.79 -14.69 12.22
C ARG A 361 -5.93 -13.43 12.41
N PHE A 362 -4.86 -13.52 13.19
CA PHE A 362 -3.92 -12.41 13.37
C PHE A 362 -3.19 -12.05 12.07
N ARG A 363 -2.76 -13.05 11.29
CA ARG A 363 -2.14 -12.83 9.98
C ARG A 363 -3.08 -12.04 9.05
N LYS A 364 -4.33 -12.50 8.91
CA LYS A 364 -5.36 -11.82 8.11
C LYS A 364 -5.67 -10.40 8.62
N SER A 365 -5.68 -10.19 9.93
CA SER A 365 -5.86 -8.86 10.51
C SER A 365 -4.70 -7.92 10.17
N SER A 366 -3.47 -8.40 10.29
CA SER A 366 -2.26 -7.63 9.94
C SER A 366 -2.19 -7.29 8.46
N GLU A 367 -2.63 -8.20 7.57
CA GLU A 367 -2.72 -7.94 6.14
C GLU A 367 -3.74 -6.84 5.81
N ARG A 368 -4.91 -6.85 6.46
CA ARG A 368 -5.93 -5.79 6.31
C ARG A 368 -5.44 -4.43 6.81
N GLU A 369 -4.76 -4.42 7.94
CA GLU A 369 -4.17 -3.18 8.49
C GLU A 369 -3.11 -2.59 7.55
N LYS A 370 -2.24 -3.43 6.99
CA LYS A 370 -1.26 -3.00 5.98
C LYS A 370 -1.92 -2.47 4.70
N ALA A 371 -3.00 -3.11 4.25
CA ALA A 371 -3.78 -2.63 3.10
C ALA A 371 -4.42 -1.26 3.38
N ALA A 372 -5.04 -1.08 4.55
CA ALA A 372 -5.63 0.20 4.95
C ALA A 372 -4.59 1.32 5.07
N LEU A 373 -3.39 1.02 5.62
CA LEU A 373 -2.29 1.98 5.66
C LEU A 373 -1.78 2.37 4.29
N GLN A 374 -1.74 1.42 3.35
CA GLN A 374 -1.33 1.69 1.97
C GLN A 374 -2.36 2.58 1.26
N GLU A 375 -3.64 2.27 1.40
CA GLU A 375 -4.75 3.07 0.86
C GLU A 375 -4.75 4.50 1.41
N ALA A 376 -4.53 4.67 2.73
CA ALA A 376 -4.42 5.99 3.34
C ALA A 376 -3.24 6.81 2.82
N LYS A 377 -2.10 6.18 2.53
CA LYS A 377 -0.94 6.84 1.92
C LYS A 377 -1.21 7.28 0.48
N GLU A 378 -1.90 6.45 -0.29
CA GLU A 378 -2.29 6.78 -1.67
C GLU A 378 -3.29 7.93 -1.70
N ALA A 379 -4.26 7.95 -0.78
CA ALA A 379 -5.21 9.05 -0.63
C ALA A 379 -4.52 10.38 -0.26
N LEU A 380 -3.53 10.35 0.63
CA LEU A 380 -2.72 11.53 0.97
C LEU A 380 -1.92 12.03 -0.23
N ALA A 381 -1.26 11.12 -0.96
CA ALA A 381 -0.51 11.48 -2.16
C ALA A 381 -1.42 12.14 -3.23
N LEU A 382 -2.63 11.60 -3.45
CA LEU A 382 -3.62 12.19 -4.35
C LEU A 382 -4.06 13.59 -3.89
N ARG A 383 -4.22 13.79 -2.57
CA ARG A 383 -4.58 15.09 -2.00
C ARG A 383 -3.47 16.11 -2.22
N ASP A 384 -2.22 15.73 -2.01
CA ASP A 384 -1.06 16.61 -2.20
C ASP A 384 -0.88 16.99 -3.68
N THR A 385 -1.11 16.04 -4.61
CA THR A 385 -1.13 16.37 -6.04
C THR A 385 -2.25 17.34 -6.43
N ALA A 386 -3.46 17.17 -5.88
CA ALA A 386 -4.57 18.06 -6.16
C ALA A 386 -4.36 19.48 -5.58
N VAL A 387 -3.70 19.59 -4.43
CA VAL A 387 -3.32 20.88 -3.84
C VAL A 387 -2.24 21.57 -4.70
N ALA A 388 -1.27 20.81 -5.21
CA ALA A 388 -0.23 21.34 -6.09
C ALA A 388 -0.78 21.81 -7.46
N GLU A 389 -1.81 21.16 -8.00
CA GLU A 389 -2.48 21.60 -9.25
C GLU A 389 -3.38 22.84 -9.05
N ALA A 390 -3.87 23.05 -7.83
CA ALA A 390 -4.73 24.19 -7.50
C ALA A 390 -3.96 25.48 -7.14
N ALA A 391 -2.67 25.37 -6.83
CA ALA A 391 -1.76 26.47 -6.52
C ALA A 391 -1.05 26.96 -7.79
#